data_AF-A0A757CNV7-F1
#
_entry.id   AF-A0A757CNV7-F1
#
_cell.length_a   1.000
_cell.length_b   1.000
_cell.length_c   1.000
_cell.angle_alpha   90.00
_cell.angle_beta   90.00
_cell.angle_gamma   90.00
#
_symmetry.space_group_name_H-M   'P 1'
#
loop_
_entity.id
_entity.type
_entity.pdbx_description
1 polymer ?
#
loop_
_entity_poly.entity_id
_entity_poly.type
_entity_poly.pdbx_seq_one_letter_code
_entity_poly.pdbx_strand_id
1 'polypeptide(L)'
;MNDLPAERVSAFVKSPLDNPLTRGEQMELARWFLHIHEQMELARWFLHIHEQMEVFKQLPDLPITDGHVQQVINSHEKGWAMIVPCKITYELAKEVQANRARSKEE
;
A
#
# COMPACT_ATOMS: atom_id res chain seq x y z
N MET A 1 -1.19 -26.60 -14.77
CA MET A 1 -2.36 -25.88 -14.21
C MET A 1 -3.53 -26.24 -15.09
N ASN A 2 -4.59 -26.83 -14.53
CA ASN A 2 -5.84 -27.00 -15.26
C ASN A 2 -6.66 -25.75 -14.95
N ASP A 3 -6.74 -24.82 -15.90
CA ASP A 3 -7.52 -23.61 -15.74
C ASP A 3 -9.00 -23.98 -15.62
N LEU A 4 -9.67 -23.49 -14.57
CA LEU A 4 -11.10 -23.61 -14.39
C LEU A 4 -11.80 -22.70 -15.41
N PRO A 5 -12.55 -23.21 -16.41
CA PRO A 5 -13.11 -22.34 -17.45
C PRO A 5 -14.10 -21.31 -16.88
N ALA A 6 -14.09 -20.08 -17.40
CA ALA A 6 -14.98 -19.01 -16.94
C ALA A 6 -16.47 -19.38 -17.11
N GLU A 7 -16.80 -20.14 -18.16
CA GLU A 7 -18.13 -20.67 -18.43
C GLU A 7 -18.58 -21.66 -17.34
N ARG A 8 -17.63 -22.47 -16.82
CA ARG A 8 -17.87 -23.42 -15.75
C ARG A 8 -18.17 -22.71 -14.44
N VAL A 9 -17.41 -21.65 -14.14
CA VAL A 9 -17.69 -20.75 -13.00
C VAL A 9 -19.05 -20.09 -13.17
N SER A 10 -19.37 -19.58 -14.37
CA SER A 10 -20.65 -18.94 -14.67
C SER A 10 -21.84 -19.88 -14.44
N ALA A 11 -21.75 -21.14 -14.89
CA ALA A 11 -22.78 -22.15 -14.68
C ALA A 11 -22.95 -22.49 -13.19
N PHE A 12 -21.85 -22.65 -12.46
CA PHE A 12 -21.87 -22.88 -11.01
C PHE A 12 -22.50 -21.70 -10.26
N VAL A 13 -22.14 -20.45 -10.56
CA VAL A 13 -22.71 -19.26 -9.90
C VAL A 13 -24.22 -19.12 -10.16
N LYS A 14 -24.68 -19.49 -11.35
CA LYS A 14 -26.12 -19.42 -11.71
C LYS A 14 -26.95 -20.49 -11.03
N SER A 15 -26.44 -21.73 -10.93
CA SER A 15 -27.09 -22.80 -10.17
C SER A 15 -26.06 -23.75 -9.54
N PRO A 16 -25.63 -23.49 -8.29
CA PRO A 16 -24.59 -24.26 -7.62
C PRO A 16 -24.96 -25.72 -7.35
N LEU A 17 -26.25 -25.99 -7.16
CA LEU A 17 -26.78 -27.32 -6.87
C LEU A 17 -26.86 -28.19 -8.14
N ASP A 18 -27.20 -27.59 -9.29
CA ASP A 18 -27.29 -28.30 -10.56
C ASP A 18 -25.91 -28.43 -11.25
N ASN A 19 -24.97 -27.56 -10.91
CA ASN A 19 -23.63 -27.50 -11.52
C ASN A 19 -22.52 -27.59 -10.46
N PRO A 20 -22.52 -28.62 -9.58
CA PRO A 20 -21.56 -28.68 -8.49
C PRO A 20 -20.14 -28.75 -9.03
N LEU A 21 -19.24 -27.96 -8.43
CA LEU A 21 -17.82 -28.05 -8.72
C LEU A 21 -17.21 -29.26 -8.02
N THR A 22 -16.34 -29.96 -8.72
CA THR A 22 -15.45 -30.96 -8.13
C THR A 22 -14.51 -30.30 -7.12
N ARG A 23 -13.92 -31.08 -6.22
CA ARG A 23 -12.94 -30.59 -5.25
C ARG A 23 -11.76 -29.85 -5.92
N GLY A 24 -11.30 -30.32 -7.08
CA GLY A 24 -10.23 -29.67 -7.83
C GLY A 24 -10.65 -28.28 -8.35
N GLU A 25 -11.84 -28.20 -8.94
CA GLU A 25 -12.42 -26.94 -9.42
C GLU A 25 -12.69 -25.95 -8.27
N GLN A 26 -13.16 -26.42 -7.12
CA GLN A 26 -13.34 -25.57 -5.93
C GLN A 26 -12.01 -24.97 -5.45
N MET A 27 -10.92 -25.75 -5.47
CA MET A 27 -9.60 -25.28 -5.09
C MET A 27 -9.03 -24.26 -6.10
N GLU A 28 -9.27 -24.45 -7.41
CA GLU A 28 -8.92 -23.46 -8.43
C GLU A 28 -9.71 -22.17 -8.26
N LEU A 29 -11.04 -22.26 -8.03
CA LEU A 29 -11.88 -21.10 -7.78
C LEU A 29 -11.44 -20.33 -6.53
N ALA A 30 -11.07 -21.04 -5.46
CA ALA A 30 -10.55 -20.41 -4.24
C ALA A 30 -9.21 -19.68 -4.48
N ARG A 31 -8.30 -20.27 -5.30
CA ARG A 31 -7.05 -19.61 -5.70
C ARG A 31 -7.31 -18.34 -6.49
N TRP A 32 -8.23 -18.38 -7.45
CA TRP A 32 -8.61 -17.20 -8.22
C TRP A 32 -9.19 -16.11 -7.35
N PHE A 33 -10.09 -16.46 -6.42
CA PHE A 33 -10.68 -15.48 -5.51
C PHE A 33 -9.63 -14.85 -4.60
N LEU A 34 -8.70 -15.64 -4.06
CA LEU A 34 -7.59 -15.14 -3.25
C LEU A 34 -6.69 -14.19 -4.06
N HIS A 35 -6.34 -14.57 -5.29
CA HIS A 35 -5.52 -13.73 -6.15
C HIS A 35 -6.23 -12.42 -6.51
N ILE A 36 -7.51 -12.46 -6.87
CA ILE A 36 -8.30 -11.25 -7.15
C ILE A 36 -8.38 -10.36 -5.91
N HIS A 37 -8.58 -10.95 -4.72
CA HIS A 37 -8.61 -10.21 -3.47
C HIS A 37 -7.29 -9.48 -3.21
N GLU A 38 -6.15 -10.17 -3.33
CA GLU A 38 -4.82 -9.57 -3.18
C GLU A 38 -4.60 -8.42 -4.20
N GLN A 39 -4.99 -8.62 -5.47
CA GLN A 39 -4.89 -7.57 -6.49
C GLN A 39 -5.80 -6.37 -6.19
N MET A 40 -7.01 -6.60 -5.68
CA MET A 40 -7.94 -5.53 -5.28
C MET A 40 -7.43 -4.74 -4.07
N GLU A 41 -6.79 -5.40 -3.10
CA GLU A 41 -6.16 -4.71 -1.96
C GLU A 41 -4.98 -3.85 -2.42
N LEU A 42 -4.13 -4.36 -3.31
CA LEU A 42 -3.05 -3.58 -3.91
C LEU A 42 -3.59 -2.38 -4.71
N ALA A 43 -4.61 -2.58 -5.54
CA ALA A 43 -5.22 -1.49 -6.31
C ALA A 43 -5.82 -0.41 -5.40
N ARG A 44 -6.47 -0.81 -4.29
CA ARG A 44 -6.98 0.13 -3.28
C ARG A 44 -5.86 0.90 -2.60
N TRP A 45 -4.76 0.24 -2.28
CA TRP A 45 -3.58 0.88 -1.70
C TRP A 45 -2.95 1.90 -2.66
N PHE A 46 -2.82 1.57 -3.95
CA PHE A 46 -2.34 2.51 -4.97
C PHE A 46 -3.25 3.73 -5.12
N LEU A 47 -4.58 3.53 -5.13
CA LEU A 47 -5.53 4.63 -5.19
C LEU A 47 -5.39 5.55 -3.98
N HIS A 48 -5.27 4.98 -2.78
CA HIS A 48 -5.06 5.75 -1.56
C HIS A 48 -3.77 6.58 -1.62
N ILE A 49 -2.66 5.99 -2.08
CA ILE A 49 -1.41 6.73 -2.27
C ILE A 49 -1.55 7.84 -3.30
N HIS A 50 -2.21 7.57 -4.42
CA HIS A 50 -2.45 8.58 -5.45
C HIS A 50 -3.23 9.77 -4.89
N GLU A 51 -4.29 9.53 -4.12
CA GLU A 51 -5.04 10.59 -3.43
C GLU A 51 -4.15 11.40 -2.48
N GLN A 52 -3.31 10.75 -1.67
CA GLN A 52 -2.36 11.45 -0.79
C GLN A 52 -1.35 12.29 -1.60
N MET A 53 -0.89 11.80 -2.75
CA MET A 53 0.00 12.54 -3.64
C MET A 53 -0.67 13.76 -4.25
N GLU A 54 -1.94 13.66 -4.68
CA GLU A 54 -2.69 14.81 -5.20
C GLU A 54 -2.91 15.90 -4.14
N VAL A 55 -3.20 15.50 -2.89
CA VAL A 55 -3.25 16.43 -1.76
C VAL A 55 -1.89 17.11 -1.56
N PHE A 56 -0.80 16.34 -1.59
CA PHE A 56 0.55 16.88 -1.42
C PHE A 56 0.92 17.87 -2.52
N LYS A 57 0.58 17.60 -3.78
CA LYS A 57 0.83 18.51 -4.92
C LYS A 57 0.13 19.87 -4.78
N GLN A 58 -0.99 19.92 -4.05
CA GLN A 58 -1.76 21.14 -3.82
C GLN A 58 -1.24 21.96 -2.63
N LEU A 59 -0.33 21.41 -1.83
CA LEU A 59 0.25 22.16 -0.71
C LEU A 59 1.14 23.29 -1.25
N PRO A 60 1.12 24.46 -0.60
CA PRO A 60 2.02 25.55 -0.96
C PRO A 60 3.47 25.08 -0.81
N ASP A 61 4.32 25.53 -1.75
CA ASP A 61 5.75 25.24 -1.71
C ASP A 61 6.40 26.03 -0.54
N LEU A 62 6.34 25.42 0.63
CA LEU A 62 6.88 25.95 1.87
C LEU A 62 8.22 25.28 2.18
N PRO A 63 9.23 26.06 2.61
CA PRO A 63 10.50 25.48 2.99
C PRO A 63 10.31 24.50 4.14
N ILE A 64 10.88 23.30 4.00
CA ILE A 64 10.90 22.31 5.09
C ILE A 64 11.73 22.89 6.24
N THR A 65 11.10 23.21 7.36
CA THR A 65 11.77 23.80 8.53
C THR A 65 12.49 22.73 9.35
N ASP A 66 13.45 23.14 10.19
CA ASP A 66 14.09 22.25 11.16
C ASP A 66 13.05 21.65 12.14
N GLY A 67 11.97 22.39 12.43
CA GLY A 67 10.85 21.92 13.23
C GLY A 67 10.09 20.75 12.59
N HIS A 68 9.84 20.80 11.28
CA HIS A 68 9.21 19.70 10.54
C HIS A 68 10.08 18.44 10.56
N VAL A 69 11.40 18.60 10.35
CA VAL A 69 12.37 17.50 10.40
C VAL A 69 12.37 16.84 11.78
N GLN A 70 12.38 17.64 12.85
CA GLN A 70 12.38 17.12 14.22
C GLN A 70 11.04 16.44 14.59
N GLN A 71 9.90 16.93 14.07
CA GLN A 71 8.60 16.28 14.28
C GLN A 71 8.55 14.88 13.66
N VAL A 72 9.11 14.69 12.46
CA VAL A 72 9.19 13.38 11.80
C VAL A 72 10.05 12.42 12.62
N ILE A 73 11.23 12.87 13.05
CA ILE A 73 12.15 12.10 13.91
C ILE A 73 11.45 11.68 15.20
N ASN A 74 10.86 12.64 15.93
CA ASN A 74 10.19 12.37 17.20
C ASN A 74 9.01 11.42 17.06
N SER A 75 8.24 11.51 15.96
CA SER A 75 7.09 10.63 15.73
C SER A 75 7.51 9.20 15.46
N HIS A 76 8.64 9.01 14.76
CA HIS A 76 9.24 7.69 14.54
C HIS A 76 9.81 7.10 15.84
N GLU A 77 10.62 7.86 16.57
CA GLU A 77 11.26 7.42 17.82
C GLU A 77 10.25 7.12 18.94
N LYS A 78 9.09 7.79 18.95
CA LYS A 78 7.99 7.53 19.90
C LYS A 78 7.06 6.39 19.46
N GLY A 79 7.29 5.78 18.29
CA GLY A 79 6.49 4.65 17.79
C GLY A 79 5.09 5.04 17.30
N TRP A 80 4.83 6.32 17.03
CA TRP A 80 3.51 6.81 16.57
C TRP A 80 3.30 6.62 15.06
N ALA A 81 4.36 6.24 14.35
CA ALA A 81 4.40 6.13 12.90
C ALA A 81 4.28 4.65 12.47
N MET A 82 3.08 4.07 12.62
CA MET A 82 2.79 2.66 12.31
C MET A 82 2.30 2.41 10.86
N ILE A 83 2.33 3.42 9.98
CA ILE A 83 1.84 3.31 8.60
C ILE A 83 2.94 3.83 7.65
N VAL A 84 3.78 2.91 7.15
CA VAL A 84 5.01 3.20 6.35
C VAL A 84 4.69 4.05 5.09
N PRO A 85 5.52 5.06 4.69
CA PRO A 85 6.99 5.09 4.62
C PRO A 85 7.73 5.77 5.79
N CYS A 86 7.32 5.51 7.03
CA CYS A 86 7.92 6.04 8.25
C CYS A 86 9.42 5.80 8.44
N LYS A 87 10.00 4.70 7.93
CA LYS A 87 11.46 4.51 7.98
C LYS A 87 12.18 5.36 6.94
N ILE A 88 11.68 5.37 5.70
CA ILE A 88 12.29 6.15 4.61
C ILE A 88 12.23 7.66 4.93
N THR A 89 11.08 8.14 5.40
CA THR A 89 10.93 9.55 5.80
C THR A 89 11.74 9.90 7.04
N TYR A 90 11.93 8.95 7.96
CA TYR A 90 12.81 9.11 9.11
C TYR A 90 14.29 9.21 8.70
N GLU A 91 14.80 8.27 7.91
CA GLU A 91 16.20 8.30 7.45
C GLU A 91 16.49 9.57 6.64
N LEU A 92 15.57 9.97 5.76
CA LEU A 92 15.68 11.23 5.02
C LEU A 92 15.70 12.45 5.96
N ALA A 93 14.85 12.47 6.99
CA ALA A 93 14.84 13.54 7.99
C ALA A 93 16.17 13.61 8.76
N LYS A 94 16.76 12.47 9.14
CA LYS A 94 18.08 12.40 9.80
C LYS A 94 19.20 12.91 8.88
N GLU A 95 19.17 12.55 7.60
CA GLU A 95 20.14 13.02 6.61
C GLU A 95 20.04 14.54 6.41
N VAL A 96 18.81 15.08 6.25
CA VAL A 96 18.58 16.52 6.15
C VAL A 96 19.06 17.25 7.40
N GLN A 97 18.80 16.72 8.59
CA GLN A 97 19.30 17.27 9.86
C GLN A 97 20.83 17.33 9.89
N ALA A 98 21.51 16.24 9.54
CA ALA A 98 22.97 16.17 9.52
C ALA A 98 23.59 17.12 8.50
N ASN A 99 23.03 17.20 7.29
CA ASN A 99 23.49 18.11 6.24
C ASN A 99 23.36 19.58 6.67
N ARG A 100 22.24 19.96 7.30
CA ARG A 100 22.03 21.31 7.82
C ARG A 100 22.94 21.67 8.99
N ALA A 101 23.32 20.70 9.83
CA ALA A 101 24.28 20.92 10.90
C ALA A 101 25.68 21.20 10.31
N ARG A 102 26.13 20.39 9.35
CA ARG A 102 27.43 20.58 8.66
C ARG A 102 27.53 21.92 7.95
N SER A 103 26.47 22.38 7.26
CA SER A 103 26.45 23.69 6.60
C SER A 103 26.44 24.89 7.55
N LYS A 104 26.24 24.71 8.86
CA LYS A 104 26.36 25.79 9.86
C LYS A 104 27.77 25.88 10.46
N GLU A 105 28.62 24.89 10.20
CA GLU A 105 30.01 24.79 10.70
C GLU A 105 31.05 25.26 9.66
N GLU A 106 30.63 25.49 8.42
CA GLU A 106 31.40 26.11 7.31
C GLU A 106 31.17 27.62 7.24
#